data_AF-A0A3S4R6P7-F1
#
_entry.id   AF-A0A3S4R6P7-F1
#
_cell.length_a   1.000
_cell.length_b   1.000
_cell.length_c   1.000
_cell.angle_alpha   90.00
_cell.angle_beta   90.00
_cell.angle_gamma   90.00
#
_symmetry.space_group_name_H-M   'P 1'
#
loop_
_entity.id
_entity.type
_entity.pdbx_description
1 polymer ?
#
loop_
_entity_poly.entity_id
_entity_poly.type
_entity_poly.pdbx_seq_one_letter_code
_entity_poly.pdbx_strand_id
1 'polypeptide(L)' 'MSEMSDFKKNYFKHLEEEVTAILKENQNIVSVFINFAQLKNINLIEQELKYAQMSGITVNSKDLFLKLNEDIL' A
#
# COMPACT_ATOMS: atom_id res chain seq x y z
N MET A 1 -41.41 5.05 -4.64
CA MET A 1 -40.43 4.25 -5.43
C MET A 1 -39.06 4.94 -5.59
N SER A 2 -38.87 6.20 -5.20
CA SER A 2 -37.56 6.91 -5.29
C SER A 2 -36.58 6.54 -4.17
N GLU A 3 -37.07 6.40 -2.93
CA GLU A 3 -36.24 6.19 -1.73
C GLU A 3 -35.33 4.96 -1.81
N MET A 4 -35.82 3.85 -2.35
CA MET A 4 -35.03 2.62 -2.54
C MET A 4 -33.90 2.80 -3.56
N SER A 5 -34.09 3.70 -4.54
CA SER A 5 -33.08 4.02 -5.55
C SER A 5 -31.99 4.94 -5.01
N ASP A 6 -32.37 5.87 -4.12
CA ASP A 6 -31.45 6.82 -3.49
C ASP A 6 -30.61 6.12 -2.40
N PHE A 7 -31.22 5.21 -1.64
CA PHE A 7 -30.49 4.36 -0.69
C PHE A 7 -29.43 3.51 -1.38
N LYS A 8 -29.78 2.87 -2.51
CA LYS A 8 -28.84 2.06 -3.29
C LYS A 8 -27.67 2.89 -3.82
N LYS A 9 -27.92 4.10 -4.32
CA LYS A 9 -26.85 5.01 -4.78
C LYS A 9 -25.92 5.44 -3.65
N ASN A 10 -26.47 5.79 -2.49
CA ASN A 10 -25.69 6.20 -1.33
C ASN A 10 -24.83 5.04 -0.80
N TYR A 11 -25.36 3.82 -0.82
CA TYR A 11 -24.59 2.63 -0.45
C TYR A 11 -23.39 2.38 -1.38
N PHE A 12 -23.57 2.47 -2.70
CA PHE A 12 -22.45 2.33 -3.63
C PHE A 12 -21.41 3.45 -3.48
N LYS A 13 -21.87 4.69 -3.29
CA LYS A 13 -20.97 5.82 -3.04
C LYS A 13 -20.13 5.60 -1.78
N HIS A 14 -20.74 5.08 -0.71
CA HIS A 14 -20.01 4.76 0.52
C HIS A 14 -18.95 3.67 0.31
N LEU A 15 -19.28 2.61 -0.42
CA LEU A 15 -18.31 1.57 -0.77
C LEU A 15 -17.15 2.10 -1.61
N GLU A 16 -17.41 3.00 -2.57
CA GLU A 16 -16.36 3.65 -3.37
C GLU A 16 -15.44 4.52 -2.51
N GLU A 17 -16.00 5.25 -1.54
CA GLU A 17 -15.24 6.05 -0.58
C GLU A 17 -14.34 5.16 0.30
N GLU A 18 -14.87 4.05 0.83
CA GLU A 18 -14.09 3.08 1.62
C GLU A 18 -12.95 2.46 0.82
N VAL A 19 -13.22 2.00 -0.40
CA VAL A 19 -12.19 1.44 -1.29
C VAL A 19 -11.11 2.48 -1.59
N THR A 20 -11.50 3.73 -1.85
CA THR A 20 -10.55 4.81 -2.12
C THR A 20 -9.68 5.12 -0.90
N ALA A 21 -10.25 5.11 0.30
CA ALA A 21 -9.52 5.32 1.54
C ALA A 21 -8.48 4.21 1.78
N ILE A 22 -8.88 2.94 1.60
CA ILE A 22 -7.98 1.78 1.72
C ILE A 22 -6.84 1.84 0.69
N LEU A 23 -7.15 2.20 -0.57
CA LEU A 23 -6.12 2.35 -1.60
C LEU A 23 -5.12 3.44 -1.24
N LYS A 24 -5.58 4.58 -0.71
CA LYS A 24 -4.72 5.69 -0.30
C LYS A 24 -3.85 5.31 0.91
N GLU A 25 -4.39 4.58 1.87
CA GLU A 25 -3.64 4.07 3.02
C GLU A 25 -2.55 3.10 2.58
N ASN A 26 -2.86 2.17 1.67
CA ASN A 26 -1.89 1.24 1.09
C ASN A 26 -0.77 1.96 0.33
N GLN A 27 -1.10 3.00 -0.44
CA GLN A 27 -0.10 3.85 -1.12
C GLN A 27 0.82 4.54 -0.12
N ASN A 28 0.27 5.08 0.97
CA ASN A 28 1.08 5.72 2.01
C ASN A 28 2.05 4.72 2.68
N ILE A 29 1.58 3.51 3.01
CA ILE A 29 2.42 2.45 3.57
C ILE A 29 3.59 2.09 2.63
N VAL A 30 3.31 1.99 1.32
CA VAL A 30 4.31 1.76 0.28
C VAL A 30 5.35 2.90 0.25
N SER A 31 4.89 4.16 0.20
CA SER A 31 5.80 5.31 0.16
C SER A 31 6.68 5.38 1.42
N VAL A 32 6.12 5.12 2.61
CA VAL A 32 6.87 5.08 3.87
C VAL A 32 7.96 4.00 3.82
N PHE A 33 7.64 2.82 3.27
CA PHE A 33 8.60 1.73 3.15
C PHE A 33 9.73 2.04 2.16
N ILE A 34 9.41 2.63 1.02
CA ILE A 34 10.43 3.09 0.05
C ILE A 34 11.35 4.11 0.70
N ASN A 35 10.80 5.10 1.41
CA ASN A 35 11.60 6.11 2.11
C ASN A 35 12.50 5.47 3.17
N PHE A 36 11.98 4.51 3.96
CA PHE A 36 12.78 3.75 4.92
C PHE A 36 13.92 2.98 4.26
N ALA A 37 13.66 2.29 3.14
CA ALA A 37 14.68 1.58 2.38
C ALA A 37 15.76 2.53 1.84
N GLN A 38 15.37 3.70 1.34
CA GLN A 38 16.31 4.73 0.88
C GLN A 38 17.23 5.24 1.99
N LEU A 39 16.71 5.42 3.21
CA LEU A 39 17.54 5.76 4.38
C LEU A 39 18.61 4.70 4.69
N LYS A 40 18.41 3.46 4.23
CA LYS A 40 19.36 2.35 4.33
C LYS A 40 20.20 2.16 3.05
N ASN A 41 20.24 3.14 2.16
CA ASN A 41 20.87 3.07 0.84
C ASN A 41 20.31 1.96 -0.09
N ILE A 42 19.08 1.52 0.17
CA ILE A 42 18.40 0.52 -0.66
C ILE A 42 17.45 1.25 -1.60
N ASN A 43 17.77 1.20 -2.89
CA ASN A 43 16.93 1.82 -3.90
C ASN A 43 15.80 0.85 -4.29
N LEU A 44 14.62 1.03 -3.70
CA LEU A 44 13.39 0.34 -4.10
C LEU A 44 12.54 1.28 -4.96
N ILE A 45 12.02 0.78 -6.07
CA ILE A 45 11.03 1.49 -6.89
C ILE A 45 9.65 0.85 -6.73
N GLU A 46 8.58 1.64 -6.83
CA GLU A 46 7.19 1.15 -6.64
C GLU A 46 6.87 -0.09 -7.49
N GLN A 47 7.46 -0.19 -8.67
CA GLN A 47 7.29 -1.31 -9.62
C GLN A 47 7.82 -2.65 -9.09
N GLU A 48 8.71 -2.63 -8.10
CA GLU A 48 9.23 -3.83 -7.42
C GLU A 48 8.30 -4.32 -6.31
N LEU A 49 7.28 -3.53 -5.94
CA LEU A 49 6.30 -3.85 -4.92
C LEU A 49 5.08 -4.47 -5.59
N LYS A 50 4.86 -5.77 -5.36
CA LYS A 50 3.78 -6.52 -6.04
C LYS A 50 2.41 -6.26 -5.43
N TYR A 51 2.32 -6.10 -4.12
CA TYR A 51 1.06 -5.96 -3.40
C TYR A 51 1.33 -5.36 -2.01
N ALA A 52 0.57 -4.33 -1.64
CA ALA A 52 0.42 -3.90 -0.25
C ALA A 52 -0.94 -4.43 0.24
N GLN A 53 -0.91 -5.37 1.18
CA GLN A 53 -2.09 -5.84 1.91
C GLN A 53 -2.10 -5.17 3.28
N MET A 54 -3.26 -5.13 3.96
CA MET A 54 -3.39 -4.61 5.33
C MET A 54 -2.34 -5.17 6.31
N SER A 55 -1.77 -6.34 6.03
CA SER A 55 -0.82 -7.03 6.91
C SER A 55 0.63 -7.07 6.40
N GLY A 56 0.94 -6.44 5.26
CA GLY A 56 2.32 -6.42 4.76
C GLY A 56 2.52 -6.01 3.30
N ILE A 57 3.78 -5.75 2.95
CA ILE A 57 4.21 -5.42 1.58
C ILE A 57 4.98 -6.60 1.01
N THR A 58 4.61 -7.05 -0.20
CA THR A 58 5.38 -8.05 -0.95
C THR A 58 6.33 -7.36 -1.93
N VAL A 59 7.63 -7.64 -1.83
CA VAL A 59 8.67 -7.07 -2.70
C VAL A 59 9.33 -8.16 -3.53
N ASN A 60 9.56 -7.89 -4.82
CA ASN A 60 10.32 -8.78 -5.70
C ASN A 60 11.81 -8.42 -5.67
N SER A 61 12.49 -8.73 -4.57
CA SER A 61 13.93 -8.50 -4.43
C SER A 61 14.58 -9.69 -3.73
N LYS A 62 15.68 -10.19 -4.29
CA LYS A 62 16.42 -11.34 -3.73
C LYS A 62 17.26 -10.98 -2.51
N ASP A 63 17.76 -9.74 -2.47
CA ASP A 63 18.78 -9.33 -1.50
C ASP A 63 18.27 -8.26 -0.53
N LEU A 64 17.00 -7.84 -0.62
CA LEU A 64 16.44 -6.78 0.22
C LEU A 64 16.60 -7.09 1.72
N PHE A 65 16.36 -8.33 2.13
CA PHE A 65 16.52 -8.71 3.53
C PHE A 65 17.98 -8.62 3.99
N LEU A 66 18.94 -9.01 3.15
CA LEU A 66 20.36 -8.90 3.48
C LEU A 66 20.77 -7.43 3.63
N LYS A 67 20.42 -6.60 2.64
CA LYS A 67 20.71 -5.16 2.63
C LYS A 67 20.11 -4.41 3.81
N LEU A 68 18.90 -4.78 4.25
CA LEU A 68 18.27 -4.19 5.43
C LEU A 68 19.02 -4.49 6.74
N ASN A 69 19.77 -5.59 6.76
CA ASN A 69 20.54 -6.06 7.92
C ASN A 69 22.05 -5.82 7.79
N GLU A 70 22.52 -5.16 6.72
CA GLU A 70 23.96 -4.89 6.51
C GLU A 70 24.56 -3.99 7.62
N ASP A 71 23.75 -3.19 8.31
CA ASP A 71 24.18 -2.37 9.47
C ASP A 71 24.38 -3.20 10.77
N ILE A 72 24.12 -4.51 10.77
CA ILE A 72 24.19 -5.39 11.97
C ILE A 72 25.55 -6.13 12.07
N LEU A 73 26.47 -5.94 11.12
CA LEU A 73 27.83 -6.50 11.11
C LEU A 73 28.89 -5.42 11.36
#